data_AF-A0A9X3GZ42-F1
#
_entry.id   AF-A0A9X3GZ42-F1
#
_cell.length_a   1.000
_cell.length_b   1.000
_cell.length_c   1.000
_cell.angle_alpha   90.00
_cell.angle_beta   90.00
_cell.angle_gamma   90.00
#
_symmetry.space_group_name_H-M   'P 1'
#
loop_
_entity.id
_entity.type
_entity.pdbx_description
1 polymer ?
#
loop_
_entity_poly.entity_id
_entity_poly.type
_entity_poly.pdbx_seq_one_letter_code
_entity_poly.pdbx_strand_id
1 'polypeptide(L)'
;MAGHRIYAVSVASVYPHYVAKAEKKGRSRAEVDAILCWLTGHSPESLAAVLADGTNFEDFFADAPHLNPARARITGTVCGVRVEEIREPTMREIRYLDKLIDELGRARRSTGYCALEARPAGRHQGRVLPSRRGAVRVRRCFPTHAPWP
;
A
#
# COMPACT_ATOMS: atom_id res chain seq x y z
N MET A 1 15.49 22.86 -12.80
CA MET A 1 15.00 22.52 -11.45
C MET A 1 15.74 21.27 -11.02
N ALA A 2 16.49 21.31 -9.91
CA ALA A 2 17.24 20.16 -9.44
C ALA A 2 16.26 19.13 -8.86
N GLY A 3 15.61 18.36 -9.73
CA GLY A 3 14.73 17.28 -9.33
C GLY A 3 15.53 16.32 -8.47
N HIS A 4 15.11 16.16 -7.21
CA HIS A 4 15.70 15.18 -6.33
C HIS A 4 15.64 13.82 -7.04
N ARG A 5 16.79 13.14 -7.18
CA ARG A 5 16.92 11.89 -7.95
C ARG A 5 15.86 10.84 -7.63
N ILE A 6 15.28 10.92 -6.43
CA ILE A 6 14.22 10.06 -5.93
C ILE A 6 12.93 10.11 -6.76
N TYR A 7 12.64 11.21 -7.45
CA TYR A 7 11.43 11.35 -8.27
C TYR A 7 11.47 10.47 -9.52
N ALA A 8 12.65 10.33 -10.11
CA ALA A 8 12.90 9.50 -11.28
C ALA A 8 13.12 8.00 -10.96
N VAL A 9 13.15 7.64 -9.67
CA VAL A 9 13.29 6.23 -9.27
C VAL A 9 11.97 5.51 -9.53
N SER A 10 12.05 4.30 -10.09
CA SER A 10 10.86 3.48 -10.33
C SER A 10 10.22 3.03 -9.02
N VAL A 11 8.90 3.14 -8.93
CA VAL A 11 8.12 2.64 -7.78
C VAL A 11 8.37 1.14 -7.60
N ALA A 12 8.50 0.41 -8.71
CA ALA A 12 8.82 -1.01 -8.74
C ALA A 12 10.14 -1.37 -8.04
N SER A 13 11.17 -0.52 -8.14
CA SER A 13 12.46 -0.77 -7.47
C SER A 13 12.41 -0.51 -5.97
N VAL A 14 11.58 0.44 -5.53
CA VAL A 14 11.45 0.80 -4.11
C VAL A 14 10.43 -0.08 -3.38
N TYR A 15 9.43 -0.57 -4.11
CA TYR A 15 8.35 -1.38 -3.57
C TYR A 15 8.81 -2.58 -2.72
N PRO A 16 9.80 -3.40 -3.12
CA PRO A 16 10.33 -4.47 -2.28
C PRO A 16 10.87 -3.98 -0.93
N HIS A 17 11.41 -2.76 -0.87
CA HIS A 17 11.89 -2.18 0.39
C HIS A 17 10.74 -1.79 1.33
N TYR A 18 9.60 -1.33 0.79
CA TYR A 18 8.39 -1.11 1.61
C TYR A 18 7.84 -2.42 2.15
N VAL A 19 7.77 -3.46 1.32
CA VAL A 19 7.34 -4.80 1.75
C VAL A 19 8.26 -5.33 2.85
N ALA A 20 9.57 -5.30 2.65
CA ALA A 20 10.53 -5.76 3.66
C ALA A 20 10.45 -4.94 4.97
N LYS A 21 10.18 -3.63 4.89
CA LYS A 21 9.98 -2.77 6.07
C LYS A 21 8.69 -3.16 6.82
N ALA A 22 7.63 -3.48 6.11
CA ALA A 22 6.37 -3.97 6.68
C ALA A 22 6.53 -5.37 7.29
N GLU A 23 7.21 -6.29 6.60
CA GLU A 23 7.48 -7.65 7.08
C GLU A 23 8.31 -7.66 8.37
N LYS A 24 9.33 -6.78 8.48
CA LYS A 24 10.08 -6.57 9.73
C LYS A 24 9.20 -6.14 10.90
N LYS A 25 8.02 -5.59 10.62
CA LYS A 25 7.02 -5.14 11.60
C LYS A 25 5.87 -6.15 11.77
N GLY A 26 6.00 -7.36 11.21
CA GLY A 26 4.98 -8.41 11.27
C GLY A 26 3.75 -8.14 10.41
N ARG A 27 3.90 -7.30 9.38
CA ARG A 27 2.84 -6.92 8.44
C ARG A 27 3.03 -7.61 7.10
N SER A 28 1.97 -7.64 6.29
CA SER A 28 1.97 -8.33 5.00
C SER A 28 2.10 -7.38 3.81
N ARG A 29 2.57 -7.92 2.68
CA ARG A 29 2.55 -7.23 1.38
C ARG A 29 1.18 -6.66 1.03
N ALA A 30 0.10 -7.38 1.33
CA ALA A 30 -1.26 -6.94 1.05
C ALA A 30 -1.65 -5.64 1.78
N GLU A 31 -1.09 -5.39 2.97
CA GLU A 31 -1.31 -4.13 3.70
C GLU A 31 -0.56 -2.96 3.04
N VAL A 32 0.63 -3.22 2.49
CA VAL A 32 1.39 -2.23 1.71
C VAL A 32 0.61 -1.86 0.44
N ASP A 33 0.07 -2.87 -0.26
CA ASP A 33 -0.76 -2.66 -1.44
C ASP A 33 -2.02 -1.87 -1.11
N ALA A 34 -2.68 -2.19 0.00
CA ALA A 34 -3.85 -1.45 0.47
C ALA A 34 -3.53 0.02 0.75
N ILE A 35 -2.37 0.34 1.33
CA ILE A 35 -1.93 1.72 1.55
C ILE A 35 -1.68 2.45 0.23
N LEU A 36 -0.98 1.82 -0.71
CA LEU A 36 -0.71 2.40 -2.03
C LEU A 36 -2.02 2.69 -2.77
N CYS A 37 -2.94 1.72 -2.79
CA CYS A 37 -4.27 1.87 -3.38
C CYS A 37 -5.08 2.96 -2.66
N TRP A 38 -5.03 3.02 -1.32
CA TRP A 38 -5.73 4.03 -0.54
C TRP A 38 -5.20 5.44 -0.78
N LEU A 39 -3.89 5.61 -0.97
CA LEU A 39 -3.26 6.91 -1.18
C LEU A 39 -3.54 7.46 -2.59
N THR A 40 -3.42 6.60 -3.60
CA THR A 40 -3.46 6.98 -5.03
C THR A 40 -4.81 6.77 -5.71
N GLY A 41 -5.67 5.93 -5.12
CA GLY A 41 -6.92 5.50 -5.73
C GLY A 41 -6.75 4.39 -6.77
N HIS A 42 -5.55 3.83 -6.97
CA HIS A 42 -5.37 2.68 -7.84
C HIS A 42 -6.13 1.45 -7.33
N SER A 43 -6.62 0.63 -8.25
CA SER A 43 -7.05 -0.73 -7.92
C SER A 43 -5.83 -1.66 -7.80
N PRO A 44 -5.93 -2.80 -7.11
CA PRO A 44 -4.83 -3.77 -7.04
C PRO A 44 -4.28 -4.19 -8.41
N GLU A 45 -5.16 -4.30 -9.42
CA GLU A 45 -4.79 -4.64 -10.79
C GLU A 45 -4.02 -3.50 -11.47
N SER A 46 -4.48 -2.26 -11.30
CA SER A 46 -3.81 -1.09 -11.84
C SER A 46 -2.45 -0.84 -11.17
N LEU A 47 -2.37 -1.02 -9.85
CA LEU A 47 -1.12 -0.95 -9.12
C LEU A 47 -0.13 -2.02 -9.59
N ALA A 48 -0.58 -3.25 -9.81
CA ALA A 48 0.26 -4.30 -10.35
C ALA A 48 0.78 -3.98 -11.76
N ALA A 49 -0.04 -3.35 -12.60
CA ALA A 49 0.38 -2.89 -13.93
C ALA A 49 1.46 -1.81 -13.84
N VAL A 50 1.27 -0.78 -13.01
CA VAL A 50 2.28 0.27 -12.76
C VAL A 50 3.60 -0.32 -12.25
N LEU A 51 3.53 -1.27 -11.32
CA LEU A 51 4.72 -1.96 -10.80
C LEU A 51 5.42 -2.81 -11.88
N ALA A 52 4.68 -3.36 -12.84
CA ALA A 52 5.24 -4.11 -13.96
C ALA A 52 5.86 -3.19 -15.02
N ASP A 53 5.25 -2.03 -15.26
CA ASP A 53 5.70 -1.03 -16.24
C ASP A 53 6.96 -0.27 -15.77
N GLY A 54 7.21 -0.26 -14.46
CA GLY A 54 8.39 0.38 -13.87
C GLY A 54 8.28 1.90 -13.81
N THR A 55 7.06 2.43 -13.73
CA THR A 55 6.75 3.86 -13.62
C THR A 55 7.53 4.51 -12.48
N ASN A 56 8.00 5.74 -12.68
CA ASN A 56 8.69 6.52 -11.66
C ASN A 56 7.70 7.17 -10.67
N PHE A 57 8.19 7.73 -9.56
CA PHE A 57 7.31 8.33 -8.55
C PHE A 57 6.59 9.59 -9.04
N GLU A 58 7.22 10.38 -9.90
CA GLU A 58 6.62 11.60 -10.44
C GLU A 58 5.38 11.27 -11.28
N ASP A 59 5.54 10.38 -12.26
CA ASP A 59 4.47 9.89 -13.12
C ASP A 59 3.43 9.10 -12.32
N PHE A 60 3.85 8.29 -11.35
CA PHE A 60 2.92 7.53 -10.50
C PHE A 60 1.94 8.41 -9.73
N PHE A 61 2.40 9.55 -9.19
CA PHE A 61 1.51 10.48 -8.49
C PHE A 61 0.77 11.43 -9.44
N ALA A 62 1.35 11.74 -10.61
CA ALA A 62 0.70 12.55 -11.64
C ALA A 62 -0.46 11.81 -12.32
N ASP A 63 -0.26 10.52 -12.62
CA ASP A 63 -1.24 9.64 -13.26
C ASP A 63 -2.21 8.98 -12.25
N ALA A 64 -2.04 9.28 -10.95
CA ALA A 64 -2.89 8.75 -9.91
C ALA A 64 -4.36 9.13 -10.17
N PRO A 65 -5.28 8.16 -10.31
CA PRO A 65 -6.65 8.42 -10.75
C PRO A 65 -7.42 9.28 -9.74
N HIS A 66 -7.17 9.09 -8.44
CA HIS A 66 -7.81 9.88 -7.41
C HIS A 66 -6.99 9.86 -6.11
N LEU A 67 -6.11 10.86 -5.94
CA LEU A 67 -5.39 11.05 -4.69
C LEU A 67 -6.36 11.29 -3.53
N ASN A 68 -6.22 10.51 -2.47
CA ASN A 68 -7.16 10.54 -1.37
C ASN A 68 -7.06 11.86 -0.58
N PRO A 69 -8.16 12.63 -0.40
CA PRO A 69 -8.13 13.90 0.33
C PRO A 69 -7.78 13.73 1.82
N ALA A 70 -8.03 12.55 2.41
CA ALA A 70 -7.67 12.26 3.79
C ALA A 70 -6.15 12.26 4.02
N ARG A 71 -5.33 12.15 2.96
CA ARG A 71 -3.86 12.24 3.07
C ARG A 71 -3.39 13.57 3.65
N ALA A 72 -4.16 14.64 3.48
CA ALA A 72 -3.85 15.95 4.06
C ALA A 72 -3.91 15.95 5.61
N ARG A 73 -4.55 14.93 6.21
CA ARG A 73 -4.58 14.74 7.66
C ARG A 73 -3.34 14.03 8.21
N ILE A 74 -2.52 13.45 7.32
CA ILE A 74 -1.25 12.83 7.70
C ILE A 74 -0.30 13.94 8.13
N THR A 75 0.01 13.97 9.42
CA THR A 75 0.84 15.00 10.05
C THR A 75 1.96 14.39 10.87
N GLY A 76 2.94 15.23 11.22
CA GLY A 76 4.03 14.88 12.11
C GLY A 76 5.33 14.58 11.37
N THR A 77 6.26 13.96 12.08
CA THR A 77 7.64 13.81 11.62
C THR A 77 7.88 12.39 11.09
N VAL A 78 8.50 12.31 9.91
CA VAL A 78 8.98 11.07 9.29
C VAL A 78 10.40 11.29 8.78
N CYS A 79 11.30 10.35 9.03
CA CYS A 79 12.71 10.46 8.62
C CYS A 79 13.39 11.79 9.00
N GLY A 80 12.99 12.40 10.12
CA GLY A 80 13.54 13.67 10.62
C GLY A 80 12.95 14.94 10.00
N VAL A 81 11.97 14.85 9.10
CA VAL A 81 11.29 16.00 8.48
C VAL A 81 9.80 16.05 8.81
N ARG A 82 9.24 17.25 8.98
CA ARG A 82 7.79 17.47 9.15
C ARG A 82 7.10 17.43 7.78
N VAL A 83 6.13 16.54 7.61
CA VAL A 83 5.48 16.32 6.30
C VAL A 83 4.69 17.54 5.81
N GLU A 84 4.13 18.29 6.74
CA GLU A 84 3.35 19.51 6.50
C GLU A 84 4.19 20.70 6.01
N GLU A 85 5.51 20.71 6.26
CA GLU A 85 6.41 21.79 5.83
C GLU A 85 7.02 21.53 4.45
N ILE A 86 6.84 20.34 3.90
CA ILE A 86 7.38 19.96 2.59
C ILE A 86 6.61 20.70 1.50
N ARG A 87 7.31 21.61 0.82
CA ARG A 87 6.74 22.43 -0.28
C ARG A 87 6.59 21.65 -1.57
N GLU A 88 7.50 20.71 -1.83
CA GLU A 88 7.49 19.91 -3.06
C GLU A 88 6.40 18.83 -2.97
N PRO A 89 5.40 18.85 -3.88
CA PRO A 89 4.24 17.97 -3.79
C PRO A 89 4.65 16.50 -3.90
N THR A 90 5.46 16.13 -4.89
CA THR A 90 5.93 14.75 -5.09
C THR A 90 6.70 14.23 -3.87
N MET A 91 7.57 15.05 -3.28
CA MET A 91 8.29 14.64 -2.06
C MET A 91 7.35 14.47 -0.87
N ARG A 92 6.35 15.34 -0.74
CA ARG A 92 5.36 15.24 0.31
C ARG A 92 4.55 13.94 0.20
N GLU A 93 4.12 13.57 -0.99
CA GLU A 93 3.39 12.31 -1.23
C GLU A 93 4.26 11.08 -0.92
N ILE A 94 5.55 11.10 -1.30
CA ILE A 94 6.50 10.04 -0.91
C ILE A 94 6.62 9.95 0.62
N ARG A 95 6.70 11.09 1.32
CA ARG A 95 6.79 11.10 2.80
C ARG A 95 5.50 10.68 3.49
N TYR A 96 4.34 10.95 2.91
CA TYR A 96 3.08 10.38 3.37
C TYR A 96 3.10 8.85 3.29
N LEU A 97 3.57 8.29 2.17
CA LEU A 97 3.73 6.85 2.03
C LEU A 97 4.69 6.28 3.09
N ASP A 98 5.89 6.87 3.25
CA ASP A 98 6.85 6.47 4.28
C ASP A 98 6.25 6.47 5.69
N LYS A 99 5.44 7.49 6.00
CA LYS A 99 4.78 7.66 7.29
C LYS A 99 3.72 6.59 7.51
N LEU A 100 2.86 6.33 6.53
CA LEU A 100 1.84 5.28 6.62
C LEU A 100 2.47 3.90 6.83
N ILE A 101 3.53 3.57 6.08
CA ILE A 101 4.28 2.33 6.26
C ILE A 101 5.00 2.32 7.63
N ASP A 102 5.41 3.47 8.16
CA ASP A 102 6.01 3.52 9.49
C ASP A 102 5.00 3.19 10.61
N GLU A 103 3.83 3.83 10.53
CA GLU A 103 2.73 3.70 11.49
C GLU A 103 2.08 2.31 11.46
N LEU A 104 2.13 1.57 10.33
CA LEU A 104 1.72 0.15 10.28
C LEU A 104 2.34 -0.71 11.39
N GLY A 105 3.59 -0.43 11.77
CA GLY A 105 4.26 -1.16 12.86
C GLY A 105 3.91 -0.65 14.26
N ARG A 106 3.40 0.57 14.38
CA ARG A 106 3.04 1.19 15.66
C ARG A 106 1.60 0.91 16.06
N ALA A 107 0.72 0.64 15.09
CA ALA A 107 -0.63 0.15 15.33
C ALA A 107 -0.59 -1.21 16.06
N ARG A 108 -0.63 -1.18 17.40
CA ARG A 108 -0.82 -2.37 18.24
C ARG A 108 -2.15 -3.01 17.86
N ARG A 109 -2.12 -4.14 17.14
CA ARG A 109 -3.24 -5.07 16.88
C ARG A 109 -4.62 -4.42 17.02
N SER A 110 -4.88 -3.37 16.27
CA SER A 110 -6.22 -2.82 16.14
C SER A 110 -6.89 -3.67 15.08
N THR A 111 -7.64 -4.65 15.57
CA THR A 111 -8.71 -5.34 14.87
C THR A 111 -9.44 -4.36 13.96
N GLY A 112 -9.27 -4.51 12.64
CA GLY A 112 -10.01 -3.73 11.67
C GLY A 112 -9.21 -3.33 10.45
N TYR A 113 -8.58 -4.29 9.76
CA TYR A 113 -8.60 -4.48 8.31
C TYR A 113 -7.93 -5.85 8.07
N CYS A 114 -8.71 -6.85 7.67
CA CYS A 114 -8.33 -8.26 7.46
C CYS A 114 -8.03 -9.13 8.70
N ALA A 115 -9.03 -9.32 9.57
CA ALA A 115 -9.35 -10.69 9.99
C ALA A 115 -10.08 -11.39 8.82
N LEU A 116 -9.35 -11.65 7.73
CA LEU A 116 -9.75 -12.63 6.74
C LEU A 116 -9.05 -13.90 7.19
N GLU A 117 -9.85 -14.79 7.78
CA GLU A 117 -9.39 -15.95 8.50
C GLU A 117 -8.41 -16.79 7.66
N ALA A 118 -7.14 -16.78 8.03
CA ALA A 118 -6.33 -17.99 7.88
C ALA A 118 -6.86 -19.00 8.90
N ARG A 119 -8.00 -19.63 8.61
CA ARG A 119 -8.38 -20.86 9.30
C ARG A 119 -7.24 -21.85 9.03
N PRO A 120 -6.53 -22.36 10.06
CA PRO A 120 -5.64 -23.49 9.84
C PRO A 120 -6.52 -24.61 9.28
N ALA A 121 -6.20 -25.07 8.07
CA ALA A 121 -6.88 -26.19 7.44
C ALA A 121 -6.86 -27.35 8.44
N GLY A 122 -8.04 -27.63 8.99
CA GLY A 122 -8.25 -28.73 9.91
C GLY A 122 -7.74 -30.01 9.27
N ARG A 123 -6.90 -30.70 10.03
CA ARG A 123 -6.46 -32.06 9.79
C ARG A 123 -7.71 -32.94 9.61
N HIS A 124 -8.03 -33.31 8.38
CA HIS A 124 -8.95 -34.41 8.11
C HIS A 124 -8.43 -35.21 6.92
N GLN A 125 -8.05 -36.46 7.21
CA GLN A 125 -7.83 -37.50 6.24
C GLN A 125 -9.09 -37.68 5.38
N GLY A 126 -8.91 -37.90 4.07
CA GLY A 126 -9.90 -38.63 3.27
C GLY A 126 -10.31 -38.01 1.94
N ARG A 127 -9.83 -38.66 0.87
CA ARG A 127 -10.39 -38.80 -0.49
C ARG A 127 -10.14 -37.72 -1.54
N VAL A 128 -9.69 -38.27 -2.66
CA VAL A 128 -9.36 -37.72 -3.98
C VAL A 128 -10.63 -37.57 -4.81
N LEU A 129 -10.71 -36.50 -5.65
CA LEU A 129 -11.07 -36.47 -7.09
C LEU A 129 -11.73 -35.13 -7.53
N PRO A 130 -11.71 -34.78 -8.84
CA PRO A 130 -11.08 -33.54 -9.31
C PRO A 130 -12.00 -32.57 -10.06
N SER A 131 -11.40 -31.45 -10.48
CA SER A 131 -11.82 -30.58 -11.59
C SER A 131 -13.03 -29.67 -11.35
N ARG A 132 -12.77 -28.35 -11.34
CA ARG A 132 -13.22 -27.42 -12.41
C ARG A 132 -12.85 -25.98 -12.06
N ARG A 133 -12.05 -25.38 -12.94
CA ARG A 133 -12.01 -23.95 -13.31
C ARG A 133 -11.85 -22.97 -12.14
N GLY A 134 -10.60 -22.52 -11.95
CA GLY A 134 -10.29 -21.33 -11.18
C GLY A 134 -10.97 -20.10 -11.78
N ALA A 135 -12.14 -19.76 -11.24
CA ALA A 135 -12.68 -18.42 -11.32
C ALA A 135 -12.17 -17.66 -10.10
N VAL A 136 -11.10 -16.89 -10.28
CA VAL A 136 -10.70 -15.86 -9.30
C VAL A 136 -11.82 -14.83 -9.28
N ARG A 137 -12.81 -15.04 -8.42
CA ARG A 137 -13.76 -13.98 -8.08
C ARG A 137 -12.99 -12.97 -7.24
N VAL A 138 -12.50 -11.92 -7.90
CA VAL A 138 -12.14 -10.68 -7.22
C VAL A 138 -13.45 -10.12 -6.65
N ARG A 139 -13.77 -10.52 -5.41
CA ARG A 139 -14.82 -9.84 -4.65
C ARG A 139 -14.27 -8.45 -4.35
N ARG A 140 -14.78 -7.45 -5.07
CA ARG A 140 -14.67 -6.04 -4.70
C ARG A 140 -15.10 -5.91 -3.24
N CYS A 141 -14.13 -5.72 -2.36
CA CYS A 141 -14.34 -5.31 -0.97
C CYS A 141 -13.56 -4.03 -0.76
N PHE A 142 -14.06 -2.94 -1.33
CA PHE A 142 -13.78 -1.61 -0.78
C PHE A 142 -14.90 -1.31 0.22
N PRO A 143 -14.64 -1.29 1.53
CA PRO A 143 -15.44 -0.50 2.43
C PRO A 143 -15.02 0.95 2.21
N THR A 144 -15.82 1.66 1.43
CA THR A 144 -15.96 3.11 1.52
C THR A 144 -16.17 3.49 2.99
N HIS A 145 -15.39 4.48 3.46
CA HIS A 145 -15.50 5.13 4.77
C HIS A 145 -15.05 4.35 6.00
N ALA A 146 -13.74 4.34 6.25
CA ALA A 146 -13.23 4.41 7.63
C ALA A 146 -12.21 5.56 7.71
N PRO A 147 -12.42 6.55 8.60
CA PRO A 147 -11.42 7.56 8.86
C PRO A 147 -10.27 6.90 9.62
N TRP A 148 -9.10 6.86 8.98
CA TRP A 148 -7.85 6.59 9.67
C TRP A 148 -7.65 7.65 10.76
N PRO A 149 -7.22 7.25 11.99
CA PRO A 149 -6.98 8.19 13.09
C PRO A 149 -5.77 9.09 12.83
#